data_AF-A0A2I1FRY7-F1
#
_entry.id   AF-A0A2I1FRY7-F1
#
_cell.length_a   1.000
_cell.length_b   1.000
_cell.length_c   1.000
_cell.angle_alpha   90.00
_cell.angle_beta   90.00
_cell.angle_gamma   90.00
#
_symmetry.space_group_name_H-M   'P 1'
#
loop_
_entity.id
_entity.type
_entity.pdbx_description
1 polymer ?
#
loop_
_entity_poly.entity_id
_entity_poly.type
_entity_poly.pdbx_seq_one_letter_code
_entity_poly.pdbx_strand_id
1 'polypeptide(L)'
;MIEISPNEKYLITYSKEDHSIVGWNVEDIDKVQLKFDQAVKTNEDIVKSLCISDDKKLAHVYEKKRRGYHTINHTVVIDMNNKDKEIALSFKTESEHTEDCYCTFNLKGEFILYSKFYVNNISGSHKIIWIYSTQTKNNKWE
;
A
#
# COMPACT_ATOMS: atom_id res chain seq x y z
N MET A 1 1.80 1.91 -12.63
CA MET A 1 0.75 2.53 -11.77
C MET A 1 1.25 3.89 -11.36
N ILE A 2 0.39 4.89 -11.20
CA ILE A 2 0.77 6.24 -10.75
C ILE A 2 -0.18 6.60 -9.63
N GLU A 3 0.36 7.01 -8.49
CA GLU A 3 -0.41 7.36 -7.29
C GLU A 3 0.13 8.66 -6.70
N ILE A 4 -0.75 9.44 -6.09
CA ILE A 4 -0.42 10.72 -5.49
C ILE A 4 -0.85 10.74 -4.03
N SER A 5 -0.09 11.45 -3.19
CA SER A 5 -0.39 11.59 -1.77
C SER A 5 -1.65 12.44 -1.54
N PRO A 6 -2.31 12.32 -0.38
CA PRO A 6 -3.61 12.96 -0.13
C PRO A 6 -3.61 14.48 -0.28
N ASN A 7 -2.52 15.15 0.11
CA ASN A 7 -2.36 16.60 -0.04
C ASN A 7 -1.57 16.98 -1.30
N GLU A 8 -1.41 16.04 -2.24
CA GLU A 8 -0.74 16.25 -3.53
C GLU A 8 0.72 16.72 -3.44
N LYS A 9 1.38 16.40 -2.33
CA LYS A 9 2.77 16.81 -2.04
C LYS A 9 3.80 15.86 -2.63
N TYR A 10 3.40 14.60 -2.85
CA TYR A 10 4.30 13.54 -3.26
C TYR A 10 3.61 12.59 -4.24
N LEU A 11 4.32 12.19 -5.28
CA LEU A 11 3.83 11.29 -6.31
C LEU A 11 4.74 10.08 -6.40
N ILE A 12 4.17 8.91 -6.67
CA ILE A 12 4.93 7.70 -6.96
C ILE A 12 4.53 7.11 -8.32
N THR A 13 5.51 6.49 -8.96
CA THR A 13 5.33 5.73 -10.19
C THR A 13 5.85 4.32 -9.98
N TYR A 14 5.06 3.32 -10.34
CA TYR A 14 5.43 1.91 -10.31
C TYR A 14 5.62 1.34 -11.71
N SER A 15 6.78 0.72 -11.92
CA SER A 15 7.16 -0.02 -13.11
C SER A 15 6.99 -1.52 -12.87
N LYS A 16 6.22 -2.17 -13.74
CA LYS A 16 6.03 -3.64 -13.71
C LYS A 16 7.23 -4.42 -14.25
N GLU A 17 8.08 -3.78 -15.04
CA GLU A 17 9.20 -4.45 -15.73
C GLU A 17 10.36 -4.74 -14.78
N ASP A 18 10.69 -3.79 -13.91
CA ASP A 18 11.81 -3.87 -12.97
C ASP A 18 11.38 -3.85 -11.49
N HIS A 19 10.07 -3.88 -11.25
CA HIS A 19 9.42 -3.80 -9.94
C HIS A 19 9.85 -2.58 -9.10
N SER A 20 10.26 -1.50 -9.75
CA SER A 20 10.67 -0.27 -9.08
C SER A 20 9.48 0.63 -8.77
N ILE A 21 9.54 1.28 -7.60
CA ILE A 21 8.65 2.35 -7.19
C ILE A 21 9.51 3.60 -7.00
N VAL A 22 9.25 4.61 -7.81
CA VAL A 22 10.00 5.87 -7.84
C VAL A 22 9.12 6.97 -7.26
N GLY A 23 9.67 7.73 -6.31
CA GLY A 23 9.02 8.86 -5.65
C GLY A 23 9.52 10.21 -6.17
N TRP A 24 8.59 11.15 -6.27
CA TRP A 24 8.75 12.46 -6.86
C TRP A 24 8.17 13.53 -5.94
N ASN A 25 8.93 14.59 -5.66
CA ASN A 25 8.42 15.73 -4.90
C ASN A 25 7.57 16.64 -5.82
N VAL A 26 6.40 17.05 -5.34
CA VAL A 26 5.39 17.82 -6.12
C VAL A 26 5.22 19.26 -5.58
N GLU A 27 5.74 19.60 -4.40
CA GLU A 27 5.55 20.93 -3.76
C GLU A 27 6.12 22.14 -4.53
N ASP A 28 6.86 21.95 -5.63
CA ASP A 28 7.60 23.00 -6.35
C ASP A 28 7.21 23.02 -7.85
N ILE A 29 5.90 23.02 -8.13
CA ILE A 29 5.28 22.97 -9.48
C ILE A 29 5.64 24.15 -10.40
N ASP A 30 6.18 25.25 -9.84
CA ASP A 30 6.71 26.37 -10.64
C ASP A 30 7.80 25.91 -11.62
N LYS A 31 8.36 24.71 -11.40
CA LYS A 31 9.19 23.99 -12.36
C LYS A 31 8.33 22.98 -13.12
N VAL A 32 8.36 23.07 -14.45
CA VAL A 32 7.68 22.17 -15.41
C VAL A 32 8.07 20.68 -15.25
N GLN A 33 8.94 20.34 -14.30
CA GLN A 33 9.50 19.02 -14.11
C GLN A 33 9.44 18.59 -12.65
N LEU A 34 8.85 17.41 -12.41
CA LEU A 34 8.90 16.73 -11.12
C LEU A 34 10.35 16.43 -10.71
N LYS A 35 10.67 16.63 -9.44
CA LYS A 35 12.00 16.32 -8.91
C LYS A 35 12.02 14.90 -8.38
N PHE A 36 12.92 14.07 -8.93
CA PHE A 36 13.24 12.77 -8.37
C PHE A 36 13.65 12.92 -6.90
N ASP A 37 13.08 12.08 -6.04
CA ASP A 37 13.39 12.05 -4.62
C ASP A 37 14.15 10.78 -4.27
N GLN A 38 13.55 9.63 -4.54
CA GLN A 38 14.12 8.33 -4.23
C GLN A 38 13.40 7.19 -4.95
N ALA A 39 14.00 6.00 -4.92
CA ALA A 39 13.38 4.77 -5.38
C ALA A 39 13.48 3.66 -4.33
N VAL A 40 12.52 2.74 -4.38
CA VAL A 40 12.52 1.46 -3.67
C VAL A 40 12.13 0.35 -4.65
N LYS A 41 12.56 -0.88 -4.36
CA LYS A 41 12.15 -2.06 -5.13
C LYS A 41 11.22 -2.91 -4.28
N THR A 42 10.18 -3.43 -4.91
CA THR A 42 9.37 -4.51 -4.34
C THR A 42 9.79 -5.81 -4.99
N ASN A 43 9.91 -6.89 -4.21
CA ASN A 43 10.22 -8.23 -4.73
C ASN A 43 8.95 -9.04 -5.00
N GLU A 44 7.80 -8.38 -5.02
CA GLU A 44 6.49 -9.04 -4.99
C GLU A 44 5.93 -9.27 -6.40
N ASP A 45 5.29 -10.42 -6.57
CA ASP A 45 4.89 -10.97 -7.88
C ASP A 45 3.94 -10.03 -8.64
N ILE A 46 2.82 -9.64 -7.99
CA ILE A 46 1.76 -8.87 -8.63
C ILE A 46 1.23 -7.81 -7.66
N VAL A 47 1.61 -6.55 -7.88
CA VAL A 47 1.04 -5.40 -7.14
C VAL A 47 -0.41 -5.17 -7.61
N LYS A 48 -1.35 -5.27 -6.67
CA LYS A 48 -2.79 -5.06 -6.88
C LYS A 48 -3.22 -3.63 -6.57
N SER A 49 -2.69 -3.07 -5.49
CA SER A 49 -2.97 -1.71 -5.05
C SER A 49 -1.71 -1.07 -4.50
N LEU A 50 -1.61 0.24 -4.65
CA LEU A 50 -0.47 1.03 -4.23
C LEU A 50 -1.00 2.37 -3.72
N CYS A 51 -0.44 2.92 -2.66
CA CYS A 51 -0.70 4.29 -2.25
C CYS A 51 0.46 4.86 -1.42
N ILE A 52 0.50 6.18 -1.31
CA ILE A 52 1.55 6.92 -0.62
C ILE A 52 0.91 7.99 0.27
N SER A 53 1.41 8.15 1.48
CA SER A 53 1.04 9.27 2.36
C SER A 53 1.92 10.48 2.11
N ASP A 54 1.51 11.65 2.61
CA ASP A 54 2.32 12.87 2.53
C ASP A 54 3.66 12.73 3.28
N ASP A 55 3.69 11.89 4.33
CA ASP A 55 4.90 11.56 5.10
C ASP A 55 5.74 10.44 4.46
N LYS A 56 5.49 10.12 3.18
CA LYS A 56 6.22 9.12 2.38
C LYS A 56 6.14 7.70 2.96
N LYS A 57 5.04 7.35 3.64
CA LYS A 57 4.70 5.96 3.98
C LYS A 57 4.05 5.30 2.78
N LEU A 58 4.74 4.33 2.19
CA LEU A 58 4.32 3.60 1.02
C LEU A 58 3.57 2.35 1.46
N ALA A 59 2.31 2.23 1.07
CA ALA A 59 1.55 1.01 1.25
C ALA A 59 1.34 0.33 -0.10
N HIS A 60 1.54 -0.98 -0.14
CA HIS A 60 1.19 -1.77 -1.31
C HIS A 60 0.50 -3.07 -0.89
N VAL A 61 -0.47 -3.45 -1.71
CA VAL A 61 -1.12 -4.75 -1.64
C VAL A 61 -0.63 -5.55 -2.83
N TYR A 62 -0.14 -6.75 -2.57
CA TYR A 62 0.32 -7.65 -3.61
C TYR A 62 -0.29 -9.03 -3.45
N GLU A 63 -0.46 -9.70 -4.58
CA GLU A 63 -0.90 -11.08 -4.64
C GLU A 63 0.31 -12.00 -4.65
N LYS A 64 0.35 -12.94 -3.70
CA LYS A 64 1.37 -13.99 -3.66
C LYS A 64 0.77 -15.32 -4.04
N LYS A 65 1.38 -15.99 -5.03
CA LYS A 65 0.97 -17.35 -5.41
C LYS A 65 1.45 -18.35 -4.36
N ARG A 66 0.54 -19.16 -3.81
CA ARG A 66 0.90 -20.36 -3.04
C ARG A 66 0.88 -21.59 -3.95
N ARG A 67 1.45 -22.71 -3.49
CA ARG A 67 1.38 -24.00 -4.22
C ARG A 67 -0.09 -24.37 -4.46
N GLY A 68 -0.49 -24.54 -5.73
CA GLY A 68 -1.87 -24.83 -6.15
C GLY A 68 -2.57 -23.63 -6.81
N TYR A 69 -3.90 -23.57 -6.72
CA TYR A 69 -4.75 -22.49 -7.26
C TYR A 69 -5.11 -21.40 -6.23
N HIS A 70 -4.44 -21.37 -5.08
CA HIS A 70 -4.74 -20.44 -4.00
C HIS A 70 -3.83 -19.21 -4.07
N THR A 71 -4.43 -18.02 -4.02
CA THR A 71 -3.72 -16.75 -3.90
C THR A 71 -4.14 -16.02 -2.63
N ILE A 72 -3.19 -15.30 -2.04
CA ILE A 72 -3.38 -14.52 -0.82
C ILE A 72 -2.88 -13.11 -1.12
N ASN A 73 -3.72 -12.12 -0.85
CA ASN A 73 -3.30 -10.73 -0.87
C ASN A 73 -2.60 -10.38 0.44
N HIS A 74 -1.40 -9.84 0.34
CA HIS A 74 -0.62 -9.33 1.45
C HIS A 74 -0.54 -7.81 1.38
N THR A 75 -0.70 -7.16 2.54
CA THR A 75 -0.54 -5.70 2.66
C THR A 75 0.76 -5.42 3.39
N VAL A 76 1.61 -4.59 2.79
CA VAL A 76 2.88 -4.15 3.37
C VAL A 76 2.93 -2.63 3.35
N VAL A 77 3.34 -2.04 4.46
CA VAL A 77 3.58 -0.61 4.59
C VAL A 77 5.04 -0.39 4.93
N ILE A 78 5.72 0.47 4.18
CA ILE A 78 7.14 0.78 4.33
C ILE A 78 7.29 2.28 4.57
N ASP A 79 8.15 2.64 5.51
CA ASP A 79 8.61 4.02 5.63
C ASP A 79 9.68 4.31 4.59
N MET A 80 9.37 5.06 3.52
CA MET A 80 10.38 5.32 2.49
C MET A 80 11.52 6.22 3.01
N ASN A 81 11.30 7.00 4.08
CA ASN A 81 12.37 7.76 4.74
C ASN A 81 13.28 6.87 5.59
N ASN A 82 12.84 5.67 5.93
CA ASN A 82 13.58 4.69 6.72
C ASN A 82 13.34 3.28 6.15
N LYS A 83 13.98 3.02 5.00
CA LYS A 83 13.69 1.86 4.13
C LYS A 83 13.86 0.50 4.80
N ASP A 84 14.59 0.43 5.91
CA ASP A 84 14.81 -0.79 6.68
C ASP A 84 13.64 -1.12 7.64
N LYS A 85 12.59 -0.29 7.69
CA LYS A 85 11.46 -0.45 8.61
C LYS A 85 10.14 -0.62 7.88
N GLU A 86 9.70 -1.87 7.80
CA GLU A 86 8.28 -2.17 7.61
C GLU A 86 7.49 -1.71 8.83
N ILE A 87 6.33 -1.12 8.57
CA ILE A 87 5.37 -0.72 9.59
C ILE A 87 4.39 -1.87 9.81
N ALA A 88 4.34 -2.36 11.05
CA ALA A 88 3.43 -3.43 11.42
C ALA A 88 2.00 -2.90 11.58
N LEU A 89 1.06 -3.47 10.81
CA LEU A 89 -0.37 -3.27 11.01
C LEU A 89 -0.88 -4.15 12.16
N SER A 90 -1.80 -3.64 12.98
CA SER A 90 -2.44 -4.35 14.09
C SER A 90 -3.16 -5.63 13.61
N PHE A 91 -3.74 -5.56 12.41
CA PHE A 91 -4.38 -6.67 11.72
C PHE A 91 -3.72 -6.86 10.35
N LYS A 92 -3.16 -8.05 10.12
CA LYS A 92 -2.70 -8.46 8.79
C LYS A 92 -3.79 -9.29 8.16
N THR A 93 -4.34 -8.82 7.04
CA THR A 93 -5.29 -9.59 6.24
C THR A 93 -4.54 -10.72 5.54
N GLU A 94 -4.35 -11.86 6.19
CA GLU A 94 -3.97 -13.11 5.53
C GLU A 94 -5.24 -13.89 5.25
N SER A 95 -5.94 -13.52 4.18
CA SER A 95 -7.16 -14.23 3.77
C SER A 95 -6.88 -15.01 2.49
N GLU A 96 -7.08 -16.32 2.61
CA GLU A 96 -7.33 -17.19 1.46
C GLU A 96 -8.58 -16.64 0.75
N HIS A 97 -8.51 -16.46 -0.57
CA HIS A 97 -9.61 -15.95 -1.41
C HIS A 97 -9.95 -14.47 -1.23
N THR A 98 -8.94 -13.61 -1.14
CA THR A 98 -9.14 -12.16 -1.36
C THR A 98 -9.23 -11.86 -2.86
N GLU A 99 -10.43 -11.57 -3.34
CA GLU A 99 -10.67 -11.31 -4.77
C GLU A 99 -10.25 -9.88 -5.15
N ASP A 100 -10.56 -8.91 -4.30
CA ASP A 100 -10.35 -7.49 -4.54
C ASP A 100 -9.77 -6.81 -3.30
N CYS A 101 -8.67 -6.08 -3.47
CA CYS A 101 -8.10 -5.23 -2.44
C CYS A 101 -7.73 -3.87 -3.03
N TYR A 102 -8.01 -2.81 -2.27
CA TYR A 102 -7.65 -1.44 -2.61
C TYR A 102 -7.18 -0.74 -1.33
N CYS A 103 -6.17 0.12 -1.45
CA CYS A 103 -5.64 0.87 -0.32
C CYS A 103 -5.41 2.33 -0.68
N THR A 104 -5.57 3.22 0.31
CA THR A 104 -5.34 4.65 0.18
C THR A 104 -4.98 5.27 1.53
N PHE A 105 -4.55 6.54 1.53
CA PHE A 105 -4.45 7.36 2.73
C PHE A 105 -5.51 8.47 2.66
N ASN A 106 -6.08 8.84 3.79
CA ASN A 106 -6.96 10.01 3.83
C ASN A 106 -6.19 11.30 4.16
N LEU A 107 -6.88 12.44 4.13
CA LEU A 107 -6.30 13.76 4.42
C LEU A 107 -5.78 13.92 5.86
N LYS A 108 -6.17 13.04 6.79
CA LYS A 108 -5.64 13.01 8.16
C LYS A 108 -4.39 12.15 8.30
N GLY A 109 -3.96 11.51 7.20
CA GLY A 109 -2.87 10.56 7.20
C GLY A 109 -3.23 9.19 7.77
N GLU A 110 -4.52 8.83 7.90
CA GLU A 110 -4.93 7.47 8.29
C GLU A 110 -4.83 6.53 7.08
N PHE A 111 -4.41 5.29 7.31
CA PHE A 111 -4.33 4.29 6.25
C PHE A 111 -5.66 3.56 6.11
N ILE A 112 -6.21 3.51 4.89
CA ILE A 112 -7.48 2.87 4.58
C ILE A 112 -7.20 1.66 3.68
N LEU A 113 -7.68 0.48 4.09
CA LEU A 113 -7.62 -0.75 3.32
C LEU A 113 -9.03 -1.29 3.12
N TYR A 114 -9.46 -1.37 1.86
CA TYR A 114 -10.63 -2.14 1.47
C TYR A 114 -10.20 -3.56 1.07
N SER A 115 -10.91 -4.56 1.59
CA SER A 115 -10.74 -5.95 1.16
C SER A 115 -12.07 -6.68 1.02
N LYS A 116 -12.16 -7.49 -0.04
CA LYS A 116 -13.25 -8.45 -0.27
C LYS A 116 -12.70 -9.86 -0.12
N PHE A 117 -13.28 -10.66 0.75
CA PHE A 117 -12.88 -12.05 0.97
C PHE A 117 -14.06 -13.01 1.07
N TYR A 118 -13.82 -14.27 0.71
CA TYR A 118 -14.80 -15.34 0.83
C TYR A 118 -14.61 -16.11 2.14
N VAL A 119 -15.70 -16.34 2.88
CA VAL A 119 -15.66 -17.17 4.10
C VAL A 119 -16.41 -18.46 3.82
N ASN A 120 -15.70 -19.58 3.69
CA ASN A 120 -16.30 -20.88 3.35
C ASN A 120 -17.47 -21.28 4.28
N ASN A 121 -17.41 -20.88 5.55
CA ASN A 121 -18.41 -21.24 6.56
C ASN A 121 -19.62 -20.28 6.63
N ILE A 122 -19.57 -19.14 5.95
CA ILE A 122 -20.62 -18.12 5.92
C ILE A 122 -20.85 -17.85 4.44
N SER A 123 -21.75 -18.61 3.79
CA SER A 123 -21.93 -18.57 2.34
C SER A 123 -22.05 -17.13 1.80
N GLY A 124 -20.96 -16.58 1.25
CA GLY A 124 -20.94 -15.22 0.73
C GLY A 124 -19.57 -14.54 0.75
N SER A 125 -19.45 -13.49 -0.07
CA SER A 125 -18.30 -12.57 -0.03
C SER A 125 -18.55 -11.46 0.98
N HIS A 126 -17.59 -11.22 1.87
CA HIS A 126 -17.61 -10.11 2.81
C HIS A 126 -16.74 -8.97 2.30
N LYS A 127 -17.22 -7.74 2.47
CA LYS A 127 -16.48 -6.51 2.13
C LYS A 127 -16.21 -5.77 3.43
N ILE A 128 -14.95 -5.50 3.73
CA ILE A 128 -14.52 -4.78 4.94
C ILE A 128 -13.66 -3.59 4.54
N ILE A 129 -13.87 -2.48 5.23
CA ILE A 129 -12.98 -1.32 5.19
C ILE A 129 -12.29 -1.25 6.55
N TRP A 130 -10.97 -1.35 6.53
CA TRP A 130 -10.10 -1.17 7.67
C TRP A 130 -9.56 0.26 7.63
N ILE A 131 -9.57 0.93 8.78
CA ILE A 131 -9.00 2.26 8.94
C ILE A 131 -8.00 2.15 10.08
N TYR A 132 -6.72 2.38 9.78
CA TYR A 132 -5.63 2.31 10.74
C TYR A 132 -5.17 3.73 11.08
N SER A 133 -5.15 4.02 12.37
CA SER A 133 -4.51 5.24 12.86
C SER A 133 -3.00 5.10 12.70
N THR A 134 -2.38 6.09 12.05
CA THR A 134 -0.92 6.12 11.84
C THR A 134 -0.14 6.60 13.07
N GLN A 135 -0.85 6.99 14.13
CA GLN A 135 -0.24 7.25 15.43
C GLN A 135 0.35 5.96 15.99
N THR A 136 1.67 5.92 16.14
CA THR A 136 2.35 4.71 16.59
C THR A 136 2.11 4.48 18.07
N LYS A 137 1.39 3.41 18.41
CA LYS A 137 1.44 2.81 19.73
C LYS A 137 2.24 1.51 19.61
N ASN A 138 3.36 1.40 20.34
CA ASN A 138 4.25 0.24 20.28
C ASN A 138 4.79 -0.10 18.87
N ASN A 139 5.09 0.92 18.04
CA ASN A 139 5.55 0.76 16.64
C ASN A 139 4.55 0.04 15.71
N LYS A 140 3.27 0.05 16.06
CA LYS A 140 2.18 -0.52 15.26
C LYS A 140 1.14 0.54 14.94
N TRP A 141 0.48 0.38 13.80
CA TRP A 141 -0.73 1.13 13.46
C TRP A 141 -1.95 0.34 13.92
N GLU A 142 -2.77 0.97 14.76
CA GLU A 142 -3.97 0.38 15.36
C GLU A 142 -5.21 0.59 14.48
#